data_AF-A0A929IDA7-F1
#
_entry.id   AF-A0A929IDA7-F1
#
_cell.length_a   1.000
_cell.length_b   1.000
_cell.length_c   1.000
_cell.angle_alpha   90.00
_cell.angle_beta   90.00
_cell.angle_gamma   90.00
#
_symmetry.space_group_name_H-M   'P 1'
#
loop_
_entity.id
_entity.type
_entity.pdbx_description
1 polymer ?
#
loop_
_entity_poly.entity_id
_entity_poly.type
_entity_poly.pdbx_seq_one_letter_code
_entity_poly.pdbx_strand_id
1 'polypeptide(L)'
;MNVRKLRFCMVARIVLFFLLLSAAPCLIFAEDSVRVGILPFSIHAQDEMDLLQNRLGELLEKQLSKEGVSAVLFSRKTITEEDYIDNKDWLRSFGQRRGVDFVITGSLTLIGGGFSLDAEAVSCDAARPSYSFYVQGEGLETLLDRIQKLAGRISDKIFERKNIVRINIAGNRRIEAEAIKRVIKAREKGPFLKKELSDDLKRVYGMGYFDDVRIESADILGGREVTFHVKEKPIIRNMEIKGNDAINDDKIKEALDIKTGSTLNIRNVRNNMEIIEDLYKEKEYHNVCVTFETKAVEEDQVDLLFTVKEGERILIKEIIFEGNVVVGSDDLQDVIETSEKGFFSWLTSSGELDPEKLEMDIARIVGYYNNHGYIRARVGEPEIAYKDEWIYVTIKIEEGPQFGIGEVTLEGDLIRPEEELTGIIEITKEEVYNREVIRNDVLALVDVYSDAGYAYADIAPRMKEDPDNLKVDIVYTITKGEPVYFEEILIAGNTRTRDKVIRRQLDVYEQELFSGKRLRQSSQNLYRLDYFEDIKVNTGKGSSDNKMNLHIDVKEKPTGAFSFGGGYSSVDKLFVMGSISQKNLFGRGQTLMLQASIGGRSNIIDLSFTEP
;
A
#
# COMPACT_ATOMS: atom_id res chain seq x y z
N MET A 1 -57.91 -28.07 9.98
CA MET A 1 -57.18 -28.83 11.03
C MET A 1 -55.83 -29.24 10.44
N ASN A 2 -54.64 -28.85 10.88
CA ASN A 2 -54.25 -28.05 12.03
C ASN A 2 -52.81 -27.51 11.79
N VAL A 3 -52.64 -26.52 10.91
CA VAL A 3 -51.35 -25.82 10.66
C VAL A 3 -50.88 -25.02 11.90
N ARG A 4 -51.77 -24.86 12.90
CA ARG A 4 -51.42 -24.39 14.24
C ARG A 4 -50.62 -25.40 15.08
N LYS A 5 -50.66 -26.71 14.81
CA LYS A 5 -49.96 -27.72 15.64
C LYS A 5 -48.45 -27.82 15.35
N LEU A 6 -47.99 -27.51 14.13
CA LEU A 6 -46.55 -27.57 13.82
C LEU A 6 -45.77 -26.35 14.32
N ARG A 7 -46.38 -25.14 14.26
CA ARG A 7 -45.80 -23.93 14.86
C ARG A 7 -45.77 -23.99 16.39
N PHE A 8 -46.73 -24.66 17.03
CA PHE A 8 -46.71 -24.85 18.48
C PHE A 8 -45.61 -25.82 18.93
N CYS A 9 -45.26 -26.83 18.12
CA CYS A 9 -44.24 -27.81 18.50
C CYS A 9 -42.80 -27.27 18.34
N MET A 10 -42.57 -26.35 17.40
CA MET A 10 -41.26 -25.72 17.19
C MET A 10 -41.03 -24.55 18.15
N VAL A 11 -42.06 -23.74 18.43
CA VAL A 11 -41.98 -22.69 19.47
C VAL A 11 -41.91 -23.33 20.86
N ALA A 12 -42.62 -24.43 21.13
CA ALA A 12 -42.47 -25.15 22.40
C ALA A 12 -41.09 -25.81 22.54
N ARG A 13 -40.43 -26.27 21.47
CA ARG A 13 -39.05 -26.77 21.55
C ARG A 13 -38.02 -25.65 21.70
N ILE A 14 -38.24 -24.47 21.12
CA ILE A 14 -37.37 -23.31 21.30
C ILE A 14 -37.56 -22.70 22.70
N VAL A 15 -38.79 -22.66 23.22
CA VAL A 15 -39.09 -22.22 24.60
C VAL A 15 -38.61 -23.25 25.62
N LEU A 16 -38.71 -24.56 25.36
CA LEU A 16 -38.17 -25.59 26.25
C LEU A 16 -36.63 -25.66 26.19
N PHE A 17 -36.01 -25.34 25.05
CA PHE A 17 -34.54 -25.23 24.94
C PHE A 17 -34.01 -23.93 25.58
N PHE A 18 -34.78 -22.82 25.51
CA PHE A 18 -34.48 -21.60 26.28
C PHE A 18 -34.77 -21.76 27.78
N LEU A 19 -35.80 -22.51 28.18
CA LEU A 19 -36.09 -22.83 29.59
C LEU A 19 -35.11 -23.86 30.18
N LEU A 20 -34.53 -24.73 29.36
CA LEU A 20 -33.45 -25.65 29.78
C LEU A 20 -32.07 -24.98 29.78
N LEU A 21 -31.84 -23.93 28.97
CA LEU A 21 -30.62 -23.10 29.08
C LEU A 21 -30.70 -22.04 30.19
N SER A 22 -31.89 -21.64 30.64
CA SER A 22 -32.05 -20.77 31.81
C SER A 22 -32.06 -21.52 33.15
N ALA A 23 -31.94 -22.85 33.12
CA ALA A 23 -31.96 -23.73 34.29
C ALA A 23 -30.67 -24.56 34.45
N ALA A 24 -29.60 -24.21 33.74
CA ALA A 24 -28.27 -24.46 34.32
C ALA A 24 -28.13 -23.44 35.45
N PRO A 25 -27.97 -23.84 36.72
CA PRO A 25 -27.55 -22.89 37.72
C PRO A 25 -26.24 -22.31 37.19
N CYS A 26 -26.29 -21.04 36.77
CA CYS A 26 -25.12 -20.22 36.84
C CYS A 26 -24.80 -20.26 38.33
N LEU A 27 -23.94 -21.20 38.72
CA LEU A 27 -23.14 -21.07 39.90
C LEU A 27 -22.27 -19.85 39.60
N ILE A 28 -22.88 -18.67 39.77
CA ILE A 28 -22.19 -17.51 40.27
C ILE A 28 -21.63 -18.04 41.57
N PHE A 29 -20.42 -18.60 41.50
CA PHE A 29 -19.58 -18.72 42.66
C PHE A 29 -19.43 -17.28 43.09
N ALA A 30 -20.25 -16.92 44.08
CA ALA A 30 -20.08 -15.72 44.85
C ALA A 30 -18.59 -15.61 45.11
N GLU A 31 -18.06 -14.43 44.81
CA GLU A 31 -16.69 -14.08 45.12
C GLU A 31 -16.46 -14.50 46.57
N ASP A 32 -15.64 -15.52 46.83
CA ASP A 32 -15.06 -15.72 48.16
C ASP A 32 -14.05 -14.58 48.38
N SER A 33 -14.53 -13.34 48.34
CA SER A 33 -13.81 -12.16 48.78
C SER A 33 -13.95 -12.16 50.30
N VAL A 34 -12.92 -12.64 50.97
CA VAL A 34 -12.85 -12.54 52.44
C VAL A 34 -12.99 -11.07 52.81
N ARG A 35 -14.04 -10.74 53.55
CA ARG A 35 -14.34 -9.37 54.00
C ARG A 35 -13.66 -9.14 55.33
N VAL A 36 -12.91 -8.06 55.44
CA VAL A 36 -12.11 -7.78 56.63
C VAL A 36 -12.50 -6.44 57.21
N GLY A 37 -12.93 -6.44 58.47
CA GLY A 37 -13.19 -5.24 59.24
C GLY A 37 -11.91 -4.71 59.88
N ILE A 38 -11.59 -3.43 59.70
CA ILE A 38 -10.43 -2.81 60.36
C ILE A 38 -10.95 -1.89 61.46
N LEU A 39 -10.59 -2.18 62.71
CA LEU A 39 -10.88 -1.32 63.85
C LEU A 39 -9.81 -0.23 64.01
N PRO A 40 -10.12 0.88 64.69
CA PRO A 40 -9.13 1.91 65.01
C PRO A 40 -8.01 1.31 65.86
N PHE A 41 -6.75 1.50 65.43
CA PHE A 41 -5.59 1.04 66.19
C PHE A 41 -5.37 1.93 67.42
N SER A 42 -5.00 1.34 68.56
CA SER A 42 -4.56 2.13 69.71
C SER A 42 -3.17 2.71 69.44
N ILE A 43 -2.97 4.00 69.74
CA ILE A 43 -1.65 4.63 69.60
C ILE A 43 -1.11 4.93 71.00
N HIS A 44 0.08 4.42 71.28
CA HIS A 44 0.81 4.68 72.51
C HIS A 44 2.02 5.57 72.17
N ALA A 45 1.87 6.88 72.40
CA ALA A 45 2.88 7.91 72.14
C ALA A 45 2.91 8.94 73.27
N GLN A 46 4.02 9.66 73.43
CA GLN A 46 4.17 10.69 74.47
C GLN A 46 3.35 11.97 74.18
N ASP A 47 2.97 12.22 72.92
CA ASP A 47 2.14 13.36 72.50
C ASP A 47 0.83 12.89 71.84
N GLU A 48 -0.29 13.57 72.11
CA GLU A 48 -1.61 13.28 71.53
C GLU A 48 -1.60 13.49 70.01
N MET A 49 -1.52 12.41 69.24
CA MET A 49 -1.61 12.41 67.77
C MET A 49 -2.83 11.65 67.27
N ASP A 50 -4.04 12.13 67.57
CA ASP A 50 -5.31 11.61 67.04
C ASP A 50 -5.32 11.51 65.49
N LEU A 51 -4.54 12.36 64.81
CA LEU A 51 -4.44 12.40 63.35
C LEU A 51 -3.78 11.14 62.75
N LEU A 52 -2.93 10.44 63.50
CA LEU A 52 -2.25 9.21 63.03
C LEU A 52 -3.15 7.98 63.08
N GLN A 53 -4.13 7.93 64.00
CA GLN A 53 -5.03 6.77 64.17
C GLN A 53 -5.85 6.49 62.92
N ASN A 54 -6.53 7.52 62.39
CA ASN A 54 -7.37 7.35 61.21
C ASN A 54 -6.54 7.05 59.95
N ARG A 55 -5.37 7.68 59.83
CA ARG A 55 -4.45 7.47 58.70
C ARG A 55 -3.90 6.04 58.65
N LEU A 56 -3.61 5.42 59.80
CA LEU A 56 -3.09 4.06 59.84
C LEU A 56 -4.12 3.06 59.29
N GLY A 57 -5.38 3.18 59.73
CA GLY A 57 -6.48 2.35 59.25
C GLY A 57 -6.73 2.50 57.75
N GLU A 58 -6.77 3.74 57.24
CA GLU A 58 -6.92 4.04 55.80
C GLU A 58 -5.77 3.48 54.96
N LEU A 59 -4.53 3.60 55.44
CA LEU A 59 -3.36 3.05 54.75
C LEU A 59 -3.41 1.53 54.69
N LEU A 60 -3.78 0.87 55.79
CA LEU A 60 -3.92 -0.57 55.85
C LEU A 60 -5.07 -1.06 54.96
N GLU A 61 -6.22 -0.39 54.99
CA GLU A 61 -7.36 -0.66 54.09
C GLU A 61 -6.95 -0.58 52.62
N LYS A 62 -6.25 0.50 52.25
CA LYS A 62 -5.76 0.71 50.88
C LYS A 62 -4.78 -0.36 50.43
N GLN A 63 -3.87 -0.80 51.30
CA GLN A 63 -2.90 -1.85 50.95
C GLN A 63 -3.56 -3.23 50.90
N LEU A 64 -4.45 -3.57 51.83
CA LEU A 64 -5.21 -4.82 51.80
C LEU A 64 -6.12 -4.89 50.56
N SER A 65 -6.72 -3.77 50.16
CA SER A 65 -7.51 -3.68 48.92
C SER A 65 -6.68 -3.94 47.66
N LYS A 66 -5.42 -3.47 47.61
CA LYS A 66 -4.49 -3.80 46.51
C LYS A 66 -4.13 -5.28 46.47
N GLU A 67 -4.06 -5.91 47.63
CA GLU A 67 -3.85 -7.36 47.79
C GLU A 67 -5.13 -8.19 47.51
N GLY A 68 -6.24 -7.55 47.14
CA GLY A 68 -7.50 -8.21 46.77
C GLY A 68 -8.43 -8.52 47.96
N VAL A 69 -8.13 -8.03 49.17
CA VAL A 69 -9.00 -8.13 50.35
C VAL A 69 -10.12 -7.09 50.26
N SER A 70 -11.37 -7.48 50.54
CA SER A 70 -12.48 -6.53 50.69
C SER A 70 -12.43 -5.94 52.11
N ALA A 71 -11.66 -4.87 52.30
CA ALA A 71 -11.49 -4.23 53.60
C ALA A 71 -12.57 -3.15 53.86
N VAL A 72 -13.03 -3.04 55.10
CA VAL A 72 -13.98 -2.02 55.56
C VAL A 72 -13.43 -1.37 56.84
N LEU A 73 -13.19 -0.06 56.79
CA LEU A 73 -12.75 0.69 57.96
C LEU A 73 -13.92 1.04 58.90
N PHE A 74 -13.77 0.78 60.19
CA PHE A 74 -14.72 1.18 61.23
C PHE A 74 -14.19 2.35 62.04
N SER A 75 -15.00 3.40 62.22
CA SER A 75 -14.64 4.56 63.03
C SER A 75 -15.07 4.41 64.49
N ARG A 76 -14.36 5.07 65.40
CA ARG A 76 -14.69 5.08 66.84
C ARG A 76 -16.10 5.58 67.14
N LYS A 77 -16.66 6.48 66.30
CA LYS A 77 -18.06 6.95 66.38
C LYS A 77 -19.10 5.85 66.11
N THR A 78 -18.71 4.78 65.42
CA THR A 78 -19.59 3.67 65.02
C THR A 78 -19.54 2.51 66.04
N ILE A 79 -18.62 2.59 67.01
CA ILE A 79 -18.38 1.59 68.05
C ILE A 79 -18.90 2.18 69.37
N THR A 80 -20.01 1.66 69.87
CA THR A 80 -20.77 2.24 71.01
C THR A 80 -20.38 1.67 72.38
N GLU A 81 -19.40 0.78 72.45
CA GLU A 81 -18.92 0.18 73.71
C GLU A 81 -17.44 0.51 73.89
N GLU A 82 -17.11 1.17 75.00
CA GLU A 82 -15.78 1.76 75.26
C GLU A 82 -14.75 0.79 75.85
N ASP A 83 -15.16 -0.45 76.16
CA ASP A 83 -14.27 -1.48 76.71
C ASP A 83 -14.36 -2.78 75.91
N TYR A 84 -13.21 -3.47 75.82
CA TYR A 84 -12.99 -4.81 75.28
C TYR A 84 -12.50 -4.97 73.83
N ILE A 85 -11.59 -4.10 73.38
CA ILE A 85 -10.78 -4.31 72.15
C ILE A 85 -9.94 -5.62 72.23
N ASP A 86 -9.67 -6.14 73.44
CA ASP A 86 -8.95 -7.41 73.67
C ASP A 86 -9.86 -8.64 73.88
N ASN A 87 -11.19 -8.49 73.81
CA ASN A 87 -12.11 -9.62 73.95
C ASN A 87 -12.40 -10.26 72.59
N LYS A 88 -11.77 -11.41 72.36
CA LYS A 88 -11.92 -12.17 71.10
C LYS A 88 -13.36 -12.58 70.81
N ASP A 89 -14.17 -12.85 71.82
CA ASP A 89 -15.57 -13.24 71.62
C ASP A 89 -16.46 -12.03 71.24
N TRP A 90 -16.11 -10.86 71.77
CA TRP A 90 -16.73 -9.60 71.34
C TRP A 90 -16.35 -9.26 69.90
N LEU A 91 -15.07 -9.33 69.54
CA LEU A 91 -14.58 -9.06 68.17
C LEU A 91 -15.23 -9.98 67.14
N ARG A 92 -15.37 -11.27 67.47
CA ARG A 92 -16.11 -12.25 66.66
C ARG A 92 -17.56 -11.84 66.45
N SER A 93 -18.27 -11.59 67.54
CA SER A 93 -19.69 -11.20 67.49
C SER A 93 -19.90 -9.89 66.74
N PHE A 94 -18.98 -8.94 66.91
CA PHE A 94 -18.97 -7.67 66.19
C PHE A 94 -18.80 -7.89 64.69
N GLY A 95 -17.80 -8.67 64.28
CA GLY A 95 -17.54 -8.93 62.86
C GLY A 95 -18.66 -9.72 62.17
N GLN A 96 -19.23 -10.72 62.84
CA GLN A 96 -20.41 -11.46 62.35
C GLN A 96 -21.60 -10.54 62.09
N ARG A 97 -21.92 -9.63 63.03
CA ARG A 97 -23.01 -8.65 62.86
C ARG A 97 -22.77 -7.66 61.72
N ARG A 98 -21.50 -7.40 61.39
CA ARG A 98 -21.09 -6.48 60.31
C ARG A 98 -20.84 -7.18 58.97
N GLY A 99 -21.01 -8.51 58.92
CA GLY A 99 -20.81 -9.30 57.70
C GLY A 99 -19.35 -9.29 57.22
N VAL A 100 -18.40 -9.32 58.16
CA VAL A 100 -16.97 -9.50 57.88
C VAL A 100 -16.48 -10.84 58.45
N ASP A 101 -15.51 -11.46 57.78
CA ASP A 101 -14.94 -12.77 58.11
C ASP A 101 -13.78 -12.67 59.12
N PHE A 102 -13.05 -11.55 59.08
CA PHE A 102 -11.99 -11.24 60.04
C PHE A 102 -12.14 -9.80 60.55
N VAL A 103 -11.76 -9.58 61.80
CA VAL A 103 -11.62 -8.25 62.40
C VAL A 103 -10.15 -8.02 62.71
N ILE A 104 -9.55 -6.99 62.11
CA ILE A 104 -8.20 -6.53 62.42
C ILE A 104 -8.27 -5.49 63.51
N THR A 105 -7.54 -5.74 64.59
CA THR A 105 -7.28 -4.80 65.69
C THR A 105 -5.79 -4.73 65.97
N GLY A 106 -5.32 -3.75 66.71
CA GLY A 106 -3.90 -3.64 67.02
C GLY A 106 -3.49 -2.34 67.68
N SER A 107 -2.20 -2.23 67.96
CA SER A 107 -1.60 -1.06 68.59
C SER A 107 -0.32 -0.62 67.88
N LEU A 108 -0.11 0.69 67.82
CA LEU A 108 1.13 1.32 67.37
C LEU A 108 1.80 1.98 68.59
N THR A 109 3.02 1.56 68.90
CA THR A 109 3.81 2.11 70.01
C THR A 109 5.01 2.89 69.46
N LEU A 110 5.19 4.13 69.90
CA LEU A 110 6.28 5.01 69.47
C LEU A 110 7.25 5.27 70.63
N ILE A 111 8.49 4.77 70.52
CA ILE A 111 9.51 4.89 71.58
C ILE A 111 10.88 5.17 70.94
N GLY A 112 11.58 6.19 71.44
CA GLY A 112 13.01 6.41 71.14
C GLY A 112 13.35 6.62 69.66
N GLY A 113 12.45 7.23 68.87
CA GLY A 113 12.65 7.47 67.43
C GLY A 113 12.28 6.28 66.52
N GLY A 114 11.86 5.15 67.10
CA GLY A 114 11.33 4.00 66.38
C GLY A 114 9.85 3.74 66.70
N PHE A 115 9.26 2.76 65.99
CA PHE A 115 7.90 2.30 66.21
C PHE A 115 7.80 0.77 66.21
N SER A 116 6.86 0.24 66.99
CA SER A 116 6.37 -1.13 66.87
C SER A 116 4.87 -1.11 66.57
N LEU A 117 4.45 -1.95 65.64
CA LEU A 117 3.06 -2.12 65.23
C LEU A 117 2.67 -3.58 65.42
N ASP A 118 1.77 -3.80 66.37
CA ASP A 118 1.12 -5.07 66.66
C ASP A 118 -0.25 -5.07 65.99
N ALA A 119 -0.55 -6.12 65.24
CA ALA A 119 -1.86 -6.31 64.64
C ALA A 119 -2.33 -7.74 64.86
N GLU A 120 -3.60 -7.91 65.22
CA GLU A 120 -4.27 -9.20 65.33
C GLU A 120 -5.44 -9.25 64.36
N ALA A 121 -5.43 -10.24 63.47
CA ALA A 121 -6.57 -10.59 62.63
C ALA A 121 -7.36 -11.70 63.32
N VAL A 122 -8.47 -11.32 63.96
CA VAL A 122 -9.35 -12.23 64.69
C VAL A 122 -10.40 -12.79 63.73
N SER A 123 -10.47 -14.11 63.58
CA SER A 123 -11.52 -14.71 62.76
C SER A 123 -12.88 -14.63 63.44
N CYS A 124 -13.90 -14.28 62.67
CA CYS A 124 -15.31 -14.24 63.10
C CYS A 124 -15.96 -15.63 63.12
N ASP A 125 -15.32 -16.62 62.50
CA ASP A 125 -15.69 -18.02 62.57
C ASP A 125 -14.76 -18.74 63.56
N ALA A 126 -15.34 -19.35 64.61
CA ALA A 126 -14.57 -20.06 65.64
C ALA A 126 -13.82 -21.29 65.09
N ALA A 127 -14.21 -21.81 63.91
CA ALA A 127 -13.50 -22.89 63.23
C ALA A 127 -12.20 -22.44 62.54
N ARG A 128 -11.98 -21.13 62.36
CA ARG A 128 -10.78 -20.57 61.72
C ARG A 128 -9.83 -19.95 62.78
N PRO A 129 -8.51 -20.11 62.63
CA PRO A 129 -7.55 -19.54 63.57
C PRO A 129 -7.43 -18.01 63.43
N SER A 130 -7.20 -17.33 64.55
CA SER A 130 -6.78 -15.92 64.57
C SER A 130 -5.26 -15.82 64.38
N TYR A 131 -4.80 -14.73 63.77
CA TYR A 131 -3.39 -14.53 63.46
C TYR A 131 -2.85 -13.23 64.06
N SER A 132 -1.70 -13.30 64.72
CA SER A 132 -0.99 -12.14 65.24
C SER A 132 0.20 -11.78 64.37
N PHE A 133 0.43 -10.49 64.18
CA PHE A 133 1.46 -9.93 63.32
C PHE A 133 2.19 -8.82 64.08
N TYR A 134 3.51 -8.79 63.89
CA TYR A 134 4.38 -7.79 64.48
C TYR A 134 5.31 -7.23 63.40
N VAL A 135 5.47 -5.92 63.40
CA VAL A 135 6.43 -5.18 62.57
C VAL A 135 7.01 -4.03 63.37
N GLN A 136 8.31 -3.79 63.18
CA GLN A 136 9.03 -2.67 63.80
C GLN A 136 9.84 -1.90 62.76
N GLY A 137 10.08 -0.62 63.02
CA GLY A 137 10.87 0.25 62.15
C GLY A 137 11.51 1.39 62.92
N GLU A 138 12.58 1.93 62.36
CA GLU A 138 13.22 3.17 62.80
C GLU A 138 12.69 4.30 61.91
N GLY A 139 12.25 5.41 62.50
CA GLY A 139 11.69 6.55 61.78
C GLY A 139 10.28 6.33 61.20
N LEU A 140 9.43 7.36 61.28
CA LEU A 140 8.05 7.32 60.75
C LEU A 140 8.01 7.24 59.22
N GLU A 141 9.07 7.65 58.54
CA GLU A 141 9.22 7.55 57.08
C GLU A 141 9.25 6.11 56.57
N THR A 142 9.66 5.14 57.39
CA THR A 142 9.67 3.72 57.02
C THR A 142 8.32 3.04 57.28
N LEU A 143 7.38 3.71 57.95
CA LEU A 143 6.08 3.16 58.36
C LEU A 143 5.26 2.64 57.17
N LEU A 144 5.24 3.35 56.05
CA LEU A 144 4.46 2.95 54.88
C LEU A 144 4.93 1.60 54.28
N ASP A 145 6.24 1.39 54.19
CA ASP A 145 6.82 0.13 53.71
C ASP A 145 6.50 -1.01 54.70
N ARG A 146 6.57 -0.74 56.02
CA ARG A 146 6.22 -1.75 57.04
C ARG A 146 4.73 -2.10 57.00
N ILE A 147 3.84 -1.13 56.81
CA ILE A 147 2.39 -1.37 56.64
C ILE A 147 2.13 -2.17 55.38
N GLN A 148 2.81 -1.90 54.27
CA GLN A 148 2.66 -2.68 53.04
C GLN A 148 3.09 -4.15 53.27
N LYS A 149 4.23 -4.38 53.94
CA LYS A 149 4.67 -5.74 54.31
C LYS A 149 3.71 -6.43 55.27
N LEU A 150 3.16 -5.69 56.23
CA LEU A 150 2.16 -6.19 57.16
C LEU A 150 0.86 -6.59 56.44
N ALA A 151 0.35 -5.73 55.55
CA ALA A 151 -0.83 -6.01 54.73
C ALA A 151 -0.66 -7.27 53.87
N GLY A 152 0.53 -7.45 53.27
CA GLY A 152 0.89 -8.68 52.55
C GLY A 152 0.83 -9.93 53.46
N ARG A 153 1.49 -9.89 54.63
CA ARG A 153 1.48 -11.01 55.59
C ARG A 153 0.08 -11.33 56.11
N ILE A 154 -0.74 -10.31 56.35
CA ILE A 154 -2.14 -10.44 56.76
C ILE A 154 -2.94 -11.11 55.63
N SER A 155 -2.83 -10.60 54.41
CA SER A 155 -3.52 -11.14 53.23
C SER A 155 -3.15 -12.61 52.98
N ASP A 156 -1.86 -12.96 53.07
CA ASP A 156 -1.39 -14.33 52.85
C ASP A 156 -2.00 -15.35 53.83
N LYS A 157 -2.16 -14.94 55.10
CA LYS A 157 -2.77 -15.79 56.15
C LYS A 157 -4.30 -15.85 56.03
N ILE A 158 -4.94 -14.71 55.76
CA ILE A 158 -6.41 -14.60 55.70
C ILE A 158 -6.98 -15.33 54.49
N PHE A 159 -6.31 -15.27 53.33
CA PHE A 159 -6.77 -15.92 52.11
C PHE A 159 -6.31 -17.37 51.97
N GLU A 160 -5.53 -17.90 52.92
CA GLU A 160 -4.82 -19.18 52.78
C GLU A 160 -4.20 -19.32 51.38
N ARG A 161 -3.50 -18.26 50.91
CA ARG A 161 -3.14 -18.13 49.49
C ARG A 161 -2.43 -19.40 49.01
N LYS A 162 -3.16 -20.21 48.25
CA LYS A 162 -2.61 -21.40 47.63
C LYS A 162 -1.67 -20.94 46.54
N ASN A 163 -0.44 -21.44 46.58
CA ASN A 163 0.50 -21.18 45.50
C ASN A 163 0.08 -21.99 44.28
N ILE A 164 0.41 -21.45 43.10
CA ILE A 164 0.30 -22.20 41.86
C ILE A 164 1.37 -23.27 41.89
N VAL A 165 0.98 -24.53 42.03
CA VAL A 165 1.93 -25.65 42.06
C VAL A 165 2.40 -25.97 40.65
N ARG A 166 1.50 -25.88 39.67
CA ARG A 166 1.78 -26.25 38.28
C ARG A 166 0.93 -25.43 37.31
N ILE A 167 1.51 -25.08 36.16
CA ILE A 167 0.79 -24.46 35.03
C ILE A 167 0.85 -25.39 33.82
N ASN A 168 -0.33 -25.85 33.38
CA ASN A 168 -0.47 -26.67 32.18
C ASN A 168 -1.10 -25.87 31.05
N ILE A 169 -0.69 -26.19 29.83
CA ILE A 169 -1.36 -25.72 28.61
C ILE A 169 -1.94 -26.94 27.91
N ALA A 170 -3.21 -26.86 27.52
CA ALA A 170 -3.94 -27.94 26.89
C ALA A 170 -4.64 -27.43 25.63
N GLY A 171 -4.68 -28.26 24.58
CA GLY A 171 -5.33 -27.92 23.30
C GLY A 171 -4.43 -27.19 22.30
N ASN A 172 -3.20 -26.82 22.70
CA ASN A 172 -2.18 -26.36 21.76
C ASN A 172 -1.64 -27.54 20.94
N ARG A 173 -1.46 -27.33 19.64
CA ARG A 173 -0.92 -28.29 18.68
C ARG A 173 0.32 -27.72 17.99
N ARG A 174 0.21 -26.53 17.37
CA ARG A 174 1.32 -25.89 16.64
C ARG A 174 2.08 -24.88 17.49
N ILE A 175 1.39 -24.19 18.39
CA ILE A 175 2.03 -23.25 19.30
C ILE A 175 2.58 -24.02 20.49
N GLU A 176 3.88 -23.90 20.73
CA GLU A 176 4.51 -24.57 21.87
C GLU A 176 3.98 -24.03 23.20
N ALA A 177 3.76 -24.93 24.16
CA ALA A 177 3.30 -24.57 25.50
C ALA A 177 4.22 -23.54 26.17
N GLU A 178 5.53 -23.62 25.94
CA GLU A 178 6.51 -22.68 26.49
C GLU A 178 6.44 -21.28 25.86
N ALA A 179 5.98 -21.16 24.61
CA ALA A 179 5.70 -19.85 24.01
C ALA A 179 4.51 -19.17 24.71
N ILE A 180 3.46 -19.93 25.01
CA ILE A 180 2.28 -19.43 25.75
C ILE A 180 2.67 -19.05 27.18
N LYS A 181 3.46 -19.90 27.86
CA LYS A 181 3.95 -19.63 29.23
C LYS A 181 4.83 -18.39 29.33
N ARG A 182 5.55 -18.01 28.26
CA ARG A 182 6.37 -16.79 28.23
C ARG A 182 5.53 -15.50 28.26
N VAL A 183 4.31 -15.54 27.72
CA VAL A 183 3.42 -14.36 27.60
C VAL A 183 2.57 -14.15 28.87
N ILE A 184 2.32 -15.21 29.64
CA ILE A 184 1.64 -15.13 30.94
C ILE A 184 2.60 -14.62 32.04
N LYS A 185 2.03 -13.95 33.05
CA LYS A 185 2.75 -13.42 34.22
C LYS A 185 2.71 -14.41 35.37
N ALA A 186 1.64 -15.21 35.48
CA ALA A 186 1.58 -16.27 36.47
C ALA A 186 2.76 -17.24 36.33
N ARG A 187 3.31 -17.64 37.48
CA ARG A 187 4.45 -18.56 37.58
C ARG A 187 4.18 -19.66 38.59
N GLU A 188 4.74 -20.83 38.31
CA GLU A 188 4.79 -21.91 39.29
C GLU A 188 5.53 -21.44 40.55
N LYS A 189 5.05 -21.88 41.71
CA LYS A 189 5.45 -21.45 43.05
C LYS A 189 5.09 -19.99 43.39
N GLY A 190 4.43 -19.27 42.49
CA GLY A 190 3.87 -17.94 42.72
C GLY A 190 2.47 -17.98 43.34
N PRO A 191 1.94 -16.83 43.80
CA PRO A 191 0.61 -16.75 44.40
C PRO A 191 -0.50 -16.97 43.35
N PHE A 192 -1.58 -17.65 43.72
CA PHE A 192 -2.77 -17.76 42.87
C PHE A 192 -3.61 -16.47 42.94
N LEU A 193 -3.53 -15.62 41.91
CA LEU A 193 -4.28 -14.36 41.81
C LEU A 193 -5.26 -14.39 40.62
N LYS A 194 -6.57 -14.40 40.89
CA LYS A 194 -7.63 -14.43 39.84
C LYS A 194 -7.51 -13.27 38.85
N LYS A 195 -7.20 -12.06 39.33
CA LYS A 195 -7.02 -10.87 38.50
C LYS A 195 -5.86 -11.03 37.51
N GLU A 196 -4.75 -11.58 37.99
CA GLU A 196 -3.58 -11.85 37.15
C GLU A 196 -3.90 -12.89 36.06
N LEU A 197 -4.63 -13.95 36.41
CA LEU A 197 -5.09 -14.95 35.44
C LEU A 197 -6.03 -14.36 34.37
N SER A 198 -6.89 -13.42 34.73
CA SER A 198 -7.72 -12.73 33.74
C SER A 198 -6.90 -11.86 32.78
N ASP A 199 -5.84 -11.21 33.27
CA ASP A 199 -4.94 -10.43 32.42
C ASP A 199 -4.04 -11.34 31.57
N ASP A 200 -3.65 -12.51 32.10
CA ASP A 200 -2.96 -13.56 31.36
C ASP A 200 -3.83 -14.11 30.22
N LEU A 201 -5.11 -14.36 30.46
CA LEU A 201 -6.07 -14.77 29.42
C LEU A 201 -6.08 -13.77 28.26
N LYS A 202 -6.20 -12.47 28.56
CA LYS A 202 -6.18 -11.41 27.54
C LYS A 202 -4.87 -11.37 26.77
N ARG A 203 -3.74 -11.61 27.42
CA ARG A 203 -2.43 -11.65 26.78
C ARG A 203 -2.28 -12.87 25.87
N VAL A 204 -2.72 -14.04 26.30
CA VAL A 204 -2.75 -15.26 25.47
C VAL A 204 -3.67 -15.09 24.27
N TYR A 205 -4.88 -14.55 24.46
CA TYR A 205 -5.80 -14.24 23.36
C TYR A 205 -5.21 -13.18 22.41
N GLY A 206 -4.53 -12.18 22.97
CA GLY A 206 -3.82 -11.13 22.23
C GLY A 206 -2.65 -11.62 21.37
N MET A 207 -2.17 -12.85 21.57
CA MET A 207 -1.20 -13.47 20.66
C MET A 207 -1.79 -13.69 19.26
N GLY A 208 -3.12 -13.69 19.11
CA GLY A 208 -3.80 -13.77 17.82
C GLY A 208 -3.86 -15.16 17.20
N TYR A 209 -3.35 -16.20 17.86
CA TYR A 209 -3.30 -17.58 17.36
C TYR A 209 -4.48 -18.45 17.79
N PHE A 210 -5.36 -17.97 18.67
CA PHE A 210 -6.40 -18.80 19.31
C PHE A 210 -7.80 -18.25 19.05
N ASP A 211 -8.75 -19.14 18.77
CA ASP A 211 -10.19 -18.83 18.65
C ASP A 211 -10.88 -18.80 20.01
N ASP A 212 -10.41 -19.63 20.95
CA ASP A 212 -10.94 -19.71 22.30
C ASP A 212 -9.80 -19.92 23.30
N VAL A 213 -9.87 -19.24 24.44
CA VAL A 213 -8.91 -19.35 25.55
C VAL A 213 -9.68 -19.39 26.84
N ARG A 214 -9.58 -20.50 27.58
CA ARG A 214 -10.22 -20.70 28.89
C ARG A 214 -9.17 -21.06 29.93
N ILE A 215 -9.45 -20.68 31.17
CA ILE A 215 -8.59 -21.02 32.30
C ILE A 215 -9.43 -21.84 33.28
N GLU A 216 -8.94 -23.03 33.60
CA GLU A 216 -9.47 -23.87 34.66
C GLU A 216 -8.46 -23.95 35.81
N SER A 217 -8.96 -24.03 37.03
CA SER A 217 -8.12 -24.22 38.21
C SER A 217 -8.68 -25.30 39.12
N ALA A 218 -7.83 -26.22 39.55
CA ALA A 218 -8.18 -27.31 40.47
C ALA A 218 -7.32 -27.26 41.74
N ASP A 219 -7.90 -27.63 42.88
CA ASP A 219 -7.17 -27.77 44.13
C ASP A 219 -6.39 -29.09 44.15
N ILE A 220 -5.09 -29.03 44.46
CA ILE A 220 -4.21 -30.19 44.57
C ILE A 220 -3.42 -30.15 45.88
N LEU A 221 -2.79 -31.27 46.27
CA LEU A 221 -1.94 -31.34 47.46
C LEU A 221 -0.84 -30.26 47.39
N GLY A 222 -0.90 -29.29 48.30
CA GLY A 222 0.08 -28.20 48.41
C GLY A 222 -0.24 -26.91 47.63
N GLY A 223 -1.38 -26.81 46.94
CA GLY A 223 -1.82 -25.56 46.32
C GLY A 223 -2.85 -25.71 45.20
N ARG A 224 -2.72 -24.94 44.11
CA ARG A 224 -3.60 -25.00 42.93
C ARG A 224 -2.85 -25.36 41.66
N GLU A 225 -3.49 -26.15 40.81
CA GLU A 225 -3.09 -26.38 39.43
C GLU A 225 -3.91 -25.47 38.52
N VAL A 226 -3.26 -24.81 37.56
CA VAL A 226 -3.92 -23.93 36.58
C VAL A 226 -3.69 -24.49 35.19
N THR A 227 -4.78 -24.72 34.45
CA THR A 227 -4.74 -25.23 33.08
C THR A 227 -5.33 -24.20 32.12
N PHE A 228 -4.53 -23.76 31.14
CA PHE A 228 -5.00 -22.95 30.03
C PHE A 228 -5.46 -23.87 28.91
N HIS A 229 -6.76 -23.90 28.65
CA HIS A 229 -7.35 -24.58 27.50
C HIS A 229 -7.39 -23.60 26.33
N VAL A 230 -6.64 -23.90 25.28
CA VAL A 230 -6.58 -23.08 24.07
C VAL A 230 -7.11 -23.85 22.87
N LYS A 231 -7.88 -23.18 22.02
CA LYS A 231 -8.27 -23.68 20.70
C LYS A 231 -7.56 -22.86 19.64
N GLU A 232 -6.57 -23.45 18.99
CA GLU A 232 -5.82 -22.77 17.92
C GLU A 232 -6.71 -22.43 16.73
N LYS A 233 -6.41 -21.30 16.10
CA LYS A 233 -6.99 -20.88 14.83
C LYS A 233 -6.57 -21.84 13.72
N PRO A 234 -7.45 -22.09 12.74
CA PRO A 234 -7.07 -22.86 11.58
C PRO A 234 -6.05 -22.09 10.73
N ILE A 235 -5.21 -22.83 10.00
CA ILE A 235 -4.32 -22.25 8.99
C ILE A 235 -5.03 -22.19 7.64
N ILE A 236 -4.65 -21.19 6.85
CA ILE A 236 -5.13 -21.04 5.48
C ILE A 236 -4.35 -22.02 4.62
N ARG A 237 -4.99 -23.10 4.18
CA ARG A 237 -4.37 -24.13 3.34
C ARG A 237 -4.29 -23.65 1.90
N ASN A 238 -5.40 -23.16 1.37
CA ASN A 238 -5.50 -22.62 0.03
C ASN A 238 -6.30 -21.30 0.02
N MET A 239 -6.03 -20.46 -0.97
CA MET A 239 -6.73 -19.21 -1.20
C MET A 239 -7.16 -19.14 -2.66
N GLU A 240 -8.48 -19.13 -2.87
CA GLU A 240 -9.12 -19.06 -4.18
C GLU A 240 -9.79 -17.70 -4.34
N ILE A 241 -9.74 -17.15 -5.55
CA ILE A 241 -10.41 -15.90 -5.92
C ILE A 241 -11.38 -16.27 -7.06
N LYS A 242 -12.61 -15.77 -7.00
CA LYS A 242 -13.63 -15.99 -8.03
C LYS A 242 -14.30 -14.69 -8.42
N GLY A 243 -14.72 -14.63 -9.69
CA GLY A 243 -15.38 -13.46 -10.26
C GLY A 243 -14.40 -12.33 -10.59
N ASN A 244 -13.13 -12.66 -10.79
CA ASN A 244 -12.06 -11.74 -11.11
C ASN A 244 -11.64 -11.80 -12.59
N ASP A 245 -12.56 -11.48 -13.49
CA ASP A 245 -12.31 -11.51 -14.93
C ASP A 245 -11.43 -10.33 -15.41
N ALA A 246 -11.47 -9.18 -14.72
CA ALA A 246 -10.71 -7.98 -15.07
C ALA A 246 -9.27 -7.94 -14.52
N ILE A 247 -8.98 -8.72 -13.47
CA ILE A 247 -7.65 -8.81 -12.85
C ILE A 247 -7.28 -10.27 -12.60
N ASN A 248 -6.16 -10.71 -13.21
CA ASN A 248 -5.62 -12.05 -13.03
C ASN A 248 -5.37 -12.36 -11.54
N ASP A 249 -5.67 -13.60 -11.13
CA ASP A 249 -5.48 -14.12 -9.78
C ASP A 249 -4.12 -13.78 -9.18
N ASP A 250 -3.04 -13.97 -9.95
CA ASP A 250 -1.67 -13.81 -9.46
C ASP A 250 -1.39 -12.36 -9.05
N LYS A 251 -1.88 -11.39 -9.81
CA LYS A 251 -1.74 -9.96 -9.47
C LYS A 251 -2.48 -9.61 -8.19
N ILE A 252 -3.68 -10.15 -8.00
CA ILE A 252 -4.42 -9.93 -6.76
C ILE A 252 -3.64 -10.54 -5.60
N LYS A 253 -3.20 -11.80 -5.72
CA LYS A 253 -2.47 -12.53 -4.67
C LYS A 253 -1.14 -11.86 -4.29
N GLU A 254 -0.45 -11.22 -5.23
CA GLU A 254 0.78 -10.47 -4.97
C GLU A 254 0.55 -9.23 -4.08
N ALA A 255 -0.61 -8.58 -4.20
CA ALA A 255 -0.96 -7.42 -3.39
C ALA A 255 -1.48 -7.78 -1.99
N LEU A 256 -1.91 -9.03 -1.78
CA LEU A 256 -2.46 -9.47 -0.50
C LEU A 256 -1.37 -9.60 0.58
N ASP A 257 -1.64 -9.04 1.75
CA ASP A 257 -0.84 -9.25 2.96
C ASP A 257 -1.00 -10.67 3.52
N ILE A 258 -2.12 -11.33 3.21
CA ILE A 258 -2.44 -12.68 3.69
C ILE A 258 -1.82 -13.75 2.79
N LYS A 259 -1.16 -14.75 3.40
CA LYS A 259 -0.47 -15.82 2.67
C LYS A 259 -0.99 -17.19 3.05
N THR A 260 -0.94 -18.13 2.11
CA THR A 260 -1.14 -19.55 2.41
C THR A 260 -0.14 -20.01 3.47
N GLY A 261 -0.59 -20.80 4.43
CA GLY A 261 0.16 -21.23 5.61
C GLY A 261 0.05 -20.29 6.82
N SER A 262 -0.53 -19.09 6.66
CA SER A 262 -0.78 -18.18 7.79
C SER A 262 -2.02 -18.58 8.59
N THR A 263 -2.14 -18.07 9.82
CA THR A 263 -3.32 -18.31 10.66
C THR A 263 -4.50 -17.46 10.21
N LEU A 264 -5.70 -18.05 10.19
CA LEU A 264 -6.92 -17.35 9.78
C LEU A 264 -7.28 -16.25 10.79
N ASN A 265 -7.02 -15.00 10.42
CA ASN A 265 -7.44 -13.83 11.18
C ASN A 265 -8.48 -13.03 10.39
N ILE A 266 -9.71 -12.98 10.90
CA ILE A 266 -10.84 -12.30 10.24
C ILE A 266 -10.58 -10.80 10.03
N ARG A 267 -9.81 -10.14 10.90
CA ARG A 267 -9.42 -8.75 10.69
C ARG A 267 -8.53 -8.62 9.46
N ASN A 268 -7.52 -9.47 9.34
CA ASN A 268 -6.62 -9.47 8.19
C ASN A 268 -7.38 -9.80 6.90
N VAL A 269 -8.31 -10.76 6.95
CA VAL A 269 -9.18 -11.08 5.80
C VAL A 269 -9.96 -9.86 5.34
N ARG A 270 -10.56 -9.09 6.26
CA ARG A 270 -11.29 -7.84 5.90
C ARG A 270 -10.39 -6.76 5.31
N ASN A 271 -9.22 -6.52 5.90
CA ASN A 271 -8.26 -5.58 5.34
C ASN A 271 -7.84 -6.00 3.91
N ASN A 272 -7.69 -7.31 3.67
CA ASN A 272 -7.36 -7.81 2.34
C ASN A 272 -8.53 -7.68 1.35
N MET A 273 -9.79 -7.68 1.81
CA MET A 273 -10.93 -7.34 0.94
C MET A 273 -10.84 -5.88 0.47
N GLU A 274 -10.49 -4.95 1.36
CA GLU A 274 -10.29 -3.54 1.02
C GLU A 274 -9.14 -3.38 -0.01
N ILE A 275 -8.03 -4.09 0.18
CA ILE A 275 -6.93 -4.11 -0.81
C ILE A 275 -7.42 -4.58 -2.19
N ILE A 276 -8.23 -5.64 -2.24
CA ILE A 276 -8.81 -6.11 -3.50
C ILE A 276 -9.73 -5.02 -4.09
N GLU A 277 -10.62 -4.42 -3.29
CA GLU A 277 -11.51 -3.36 -3.77
C GLU A 277 -10.73 -2.16 -4.32
N ASP A 278 -9.64 -1.77 -3.66
CA ASP A 278 -8.81 -0.64 -4.10
C ASP A 278 -8.06 -0.95 -5.41
N LEU A 279 -7.54 -2.17 -5.58
CA LEU A 279 -6.98 -2.62 -6.87
C LEU A 279 -7.97 -2.52 -8.03
N TYR A 280 -9.26 -2.76 -7.76
CA TYR A 280 -10.32 -2.64 -8.76
C TYR A 280 -10.68 -1.18 -9.04
N LYS A 281 -10.72 -0.33 -8.01
CA LYS A 281 -10.91 1.13 -8.17
C LYS A 281 -9.80 1.77 -8.99
N GLU A 282 -8.55 1.35 -8.81
CA GLU A 282 -7.41 1.77 -9.65
C GLU A 282 -7.60 1.44 -11.14
N LYS A 283 -8.46 0.46 -11.46
CA LYS A 283 -8.84 0.10 -12.83
C LYS A 283 -10.19 0.67 -13.26
N GLU A 284 -10.71 1.64 -12.52
CA GLU A 284 -12.02 2.27 -12.74
C GLU A 284 -13.22 1.34 -12.49
N TYR A 285 -13.08 0.31 -11.64
CA TYR A 285 -14.21 -0.48 -11.14
C TYR A 285 -14.61 0.00 -9.74
N HIS A 286 -15.38 1.08 -9.67
CA HIS A 286 -15.76 1.72 -8.40
C HIS A 286 -16.90 1.01 -7.66
N ASN A 287 -17.74 0.26 -8.40
CA ASN A 287 -18.87 -0.51 -7.86
C ASN A 287 -18.48 -1.95 -7.49
N VAL A 288 -17.18 -2.22 -7.31
CA VAL A 288 -16.67 -3.52 -6.90
C VAL A 288 -17.16 -3.86 -5.48
N CYS A 289 -17.54 -5.10 -5.27
CA CYS A 289 -17.87 -5.62 -3.95
C CYS A 289 -17.18 -6.97 -3.74
N VAL A 290 -16.35 -7.05 -2.70
CA VAL A 290 -15.65 -8.28 -2.35
C VAL A 290 -16.33 -8.92 -1.15
N THR A 291 -16.47 -10.24 -1.19
CA THR A 291 -16.99 -11.05 -0.08
C THR A 291 -16.06 -12.23 0.16
N PHE A 292 -16.10 -12.83 1.34
CA PHE A 292 -15.29 -14.01 1.65
C PHE A 292 -16.12 -15.13 2.25
N GLU A 293 -15.72 -16.36 1.95
CA GLU A 293 -16.23 -17.59 2.55
C GLU A 293 -15.06 -18.44 3.03
N THR A 294 -15.25 -19.17 4.14
CA THR A 294 -14.27 -20.15 4.63
C THR A 294 -14.85 -21.54 4.56
N LYS A 295 -14.09 -22.47 3.98
CA LYS A 295 -14.47 -23.87 3.87
C LYS A 295 -13.50 -24.70 4.71
N ALA A 296 -14.01 -25.30 5.79
CA ALA A 296 -13.21 -26.21 6.60
C ALA A 296 -12.90 -27.48 5.79
N VAL A 297 -11.61 -27.83 5.71
CA VAL A 297 -11.13 -29.03 4.99
C VAL A 297 -10.78 -30.12 6.00
N GLU A 298 -10.01 -29.74 7.02
CA GLU A 298 -9.63 -30.58 8.16
C GLU A 298 -9.95 -29.83 9.46
N GLU A 299 -9.75 -30.47 10.63
CA GLU A 299 -10.05 -29.84 11.93
C GLU A 299 -9.31 -28.51 12.17
N ASP A 300 -8.15 -28.31 11.54
CA ASP A 300 -7.28 -27.17 11.77
C ASP A 300 -6.84 -26.46 10.48
N GLN A 301 -7.49 -26.75 9.34
CA GLN A 301 -7.20 -26.16 8.04
C GLN A 301 -8.47 -25.65 7.35
N VAL A 302 -8.36 -24.46 6.75
CA VAL A 302 -9.44 -23.82 5.99
C VAL A 302 -8.96 -23.40 4.61
N ASP A 303 -9.85 -23.55 3.63
CA ASP A 303 -9.71 -22.86 2.35
C ASP A 303 -10.46 -21.53 2.43
N LEU A 304 -9.80 -20.46 2.00
CA LEU A 304 -10.37 -19.12 1.94
C LEU A 304 -10.78 -18.82 0.49
N LEU A 305 -12.05 -18.49 0.28
CA LEU A 305 -12.57 -18.09 -1.02
C LEU A 305 -12.94 -16.61 -0.97
N PHE A 306 -12.28 -15.78 -1.76
CA PHE A 306 -12.74 -14.43 -2.08
C PHE A 306 -13.65 -14.48 -3.30
N THR A 307 -14.86 -13.95 -3.18
CA THR A 307 -15.78 -13.76 -4.30
C THR A 307 -15.89 -12.27 -4.60
N VAL A 308 -15.37 -11.88 -5.76
CA VAL A 308 -15.39 -10.52 -6.30
C VAL A 308 -16.61 -10.38 -7.19
N LYS A 309 -17.38 -9.31 -6.97
CA LYS A 309 -18.36 -8.80 -7.92
C LYS A 309 -17.78 -7.52 -8.48
N GLU A 310 -17.20 -7.58 -9.67
CA GLU A 310 -16.41 -6.46 -10.23
C GLU A 310 -17.26 -5.22 -10.50
N GLY A 311 -18.53 -5.41 -10.87
CA GLY A 311 -19.37 -4.33 -11.38
C GLY A 311 -18.98 -3.95 -12.82
N GLU A 312 -19.46 -2.81 -13.29
CA GLU A 312 -19.06 -2.26 -14.59
C GLU A 312 -17.92 -1.27 -14.40
N ARG A 313 -16.99 -1.27 -15.36
CA ARG A 313 -15.96 -0.24 -15.45
C ARG A 313 -16.62 1.09 -15.77
N ILE A 314 -16.38 2.11 -14.95
CA ILE A 314 -16.88 3.45 -15.23
C ILE A 314 -16.01 4.09 -16.31
N LEU A 315 -16.64 4.91 -17.16
CA LEU A 315 -15.98 5.55 -18.30
C LEU A 315 -16.23 7.06 -18.26
N ILE A 316 -15.36 7.82 -18.92
CA ILE A 316 -15.53 9.24 -19.19
C ILE A 316 -16.76 9.41 -20.05
N LYS A 317 -17.75 10.11 -19.50
CA LYS A 317 -18.97 10.44 -20.21
C LYS A 317 -18.83 11.72 -20.99
N GLU A 318 -18.16 12.71 -20.40
CA GLU A 318 -18.10 14.07 -20.91
C GLU A 318 -16.78 14.74 -20.49
N ILE A 319 -16.17 15.44 -21.43
CA ILE A 319 -15.00 16.30 -21.23
C ILE A 319 -15.46 17.74 -21.47
N ILE A 320 -15.40 18.55 -20.42
CA ILE A 320 -15.90 19.91 -20.41
C ILE A 320 -14.70 20.85 -20.47
N PHE A 321 -14.64 21.65 -21.53
CA PHE A 321 -13.71 22.77 -21.62
C PHE A 321 -14.41 24.04 -21.13
N GLU A 322 -13.81 24.71 -20.14
CA GLU A 322 -14.33 25.95 -19.56
C GLU A 322 -13.39 27.10 -19.89
N GLY A 323 -13.94 28.22 -20.37
CA GLY A 323 -13.15 29.44 -20.64
C GLY A 323 -12.57 29.52 -22.05
N ASN A 324 -12.74 28.48 -22.88
CA ASN A 324 -12.53 28.59 -24.33
C ASN A 324 -13.69 29.38 -24.96
N VAL A 325 -13.36 30.44 -25.69
CA VAL A 325 -14.33 31.35 -26.34
C VAL A 325 -14.01 31.48 -27.82
N VAL A 326 -12.72 31.55 -28.17
CA VAL A 326 -12.29 31.66 -29.56
C VAL A 326 -12.14 30.28 -30.20
N VAL A 327 -11.63 29.29 -29.47
CA VAL A 327 -11.49 27.92 -29.97
C VAL A 327 -12.69 27.08 -29.55
N GLY A 328 -13.28 26.34 -30.50
CA GLY A 328 -14.42 25.47 -30.21
C GLY A 328 -14.03 24.27 -29.34
N SER A 329 -14.95 23.80 -28.49
CA SER A 329 -14.71 22.60 -27.67
C SER A 329 -14.46 21.36 -28.51
N ASP A 330 -15.09 21.26 -29.69
CA ASP A 330 -14.86 20.15 -30.64
C ASP A 330 -13.42 20.17 -31.20
N ASP A 331 -12.89 21.35 -31.52
CA ASP A 331 -11.50 21.49 -31.99
C ASP A 331 -10.50 21.07 -30.89
N LEU A 332 -10.79 21.42 -29.64
CA LEU A 332 -9.99 20.99 -28.49
C LEU A 332 -10.11 19.48 -28.24
N GLN A 333 -11.27 18.90 -28.48
CA GLN A 333 -11.51 17.47 -28.37
C GLN A 333 -10.71 16.67 -29.40
N ASP A 334 -10.48 17.21 -30.60
CA ASP A 334 -9.65 16.60 -31.65
C ASP A 334 -8.14 16.73 -31.38
N VAL A 335 -7.73 17.68 -30.52
CA VAL A 335 -6.32 17.91 -30.13
C VAL A 335 -5.85 16.91 -29.07
N ILE A 336 -6.75 16.46 -28.20
CA ILE A 336 -6.44 15.58 -27.07
C ILE A 336 -6.58 14.10 -27.44
N GLU A 337 -5.84 13.23 -26.75
CA GLU A 337 -5.97 11.78 -26.91
C GLU A 337 -7.06 11.20 -26.02
N THR A 338 -7.33 11.81 -24.87
CA THR A 338 -8.43 11.41 -23.99
C THR A 338 -9.76 11.65 -24.70
N SER A 339 -10.59 10.62 -24.74
CA SER A 339 -11.87 10.67 -25.44
C SER A 339 -13.00 10.25 -24.53
N GLU A 340 -14.18 10.82 -24.79
CA GLU A 340 -15.43 10.38 -24.18
C GLU A 340 -15.83 8.97 -24.65
N LYS A 341 -16.74 8.33 -23.92
CA LYS A 341 -17.30 7.03 -24.30
C LYS A 341 -18.05 7.15 -25.65
N GLY A 342 -17.47 6.54 -26.68
CA GLY A 342 -18.05 6.42 -28.01
C GLY A 342 -18.89 5.16 -28.21
N PHE A 343 -19.51 5.05 -29.39
CA PHE A 343 -20.30 3.87 -29.77
C PHE A 343 -19.49 2.57 -29.83
N PHE A 344 -18.20 2.66 -30.18
CA PHE A 344 -17.27 1.52 -30.31
C PHE A 344 -16.33 1.33 -29.11
N SER A 345 -16.59 1.97 -27.96
CA SER A 345 -15.77 1.84 -26.73
C SER A 345 -15.63 0.40 -26.19
N TRP A 346 -16.37 -0.58 -26.71
CA TRP A 346 -16.17 -1.99 -26.40
C TRP A 346 -15.03 -2.64 -27.21
N LEU A 347 -14.61 -1.99 -28.30
CA LEU A 347 -13.51 -2.40 -29.18
C LEU A 347 -12.30 -1.45 -29.09
N THR A 348 -12.52 -0.19 -28.72
CA THR A 348 -11.50 0.84 -28.53
C THR A 348 -11.32 1.16 -27.06
N SER A 349 -10.17 1.72 -26.67
CA SER A 349 -9.93 2.26 -25.31
C SER A 349 -10.58 3.65 -25.09
N SER A 350 -11.61 4.00 -25.86
CA SER A 350 -12.26 5.31 -25.78
C SER A 350 -13.16 5.40 -24.55
N GLY A 351 -13.10 6.51 -23.82
CA GLY A 351 -13.78 6.68 -22.53
C GLY A 351 -12.98 6.18 -21.33
N GLU A 352 -11.81 5.58 -21.51
CA GLU A 352 -10.97 5.17 -20.39
C GLU A 352 -10.24 6.39 -19.78
N LEU A 353 -10.31 6.53 -18.46
CA LEU A 353 -9.52 7.54 -17.75
C LEU A 353 -8.08 7.06 -17.60
N ASP A 354 -7.16 7.88 -18.05
CA ASP A 354 -5.72 7.70 -17.92
C ASP A 354 -5.12 9.05 -17.48
N PRO A 355 -4.78 9.21 -16.19
CA PRO A 355 -4.28 10.48 -15.66
C PRO A 355 -3.03 10.99 -16.37
N GLU A 356 -2.13 10.09 -16.79
CA GLU A 356 -0.89 10.48 -17.49
C GLU A 356 -1.21 11.04 -18.88
N LYS A 357 -2.12 10.40 -19.61
CA LYS A 357 -2.59 10.94 -20.90
C LYS A 357 -3.27 12.29 -20.73
N LEU A 358 -4.07 12.45 -19.69
CA LEU A 358 -4.79 13.69 -19.44
C LEU A 358 -3.83 14.85 -19.11
N GLU A 359 -2.74 14.59 -18.39
CA GLU A 359 -1.67 15.57 -18.17
C GLU A 359 -0.96 15.94 -19.50
N MET A 360 -0.68 14.94 -20.35
CA MET A 360 -0.13 15.21 -21.68
C MET A 360 -1.09 16.02 -22.56
N ASP A 361 -2.40 15.79 -22.43
CA ASP A 361 -3.44 16.51 -23.15
C ASP A 361 -3.48 17.99 -22.80
N ILE A 362 -3.22 18.36 -21.55
CA ILE A 362 -3.04 19.77 -21.15
C ILE A 362 -1.90 20.41 -21.98
N ALA A 363 -0.76 19.73 -22.11
CA ALA A 363 0.35 20.22 -22.91
C ALA A 363 0.02 20.30 -24.41
N ARG A 364 -0.79 19.36 -24.94
CA ARG A 364 -1.28 19.40 -26.33
C ARG A 364 -2.18 20.61 -26.57
N ILE A 365 -3.13 20.89 -25.66
CA ILE A 365 -4.00 22.07 -25.73
C ILE A 365 -3.16 23.35 -25.70
N VAL A 366 -2.22 23.48 -24.74
CA VAL A 366 -1.31 24.64 -24.67
C VAL A 366 -0.50 24.76 -25.98
N GLY A 367 -0.03 23.65 -26.53
CA GLY A 367 0.65 23.61 -27.82
C GLY A 367 -0.22 24.12 -28.96
N TYR A 368 -1.48 23.68 -29.02
CA TYR A 368 -2.46 24.11 -30.02
C TYR A 368 -2.69 25.63 -29.97
N TYR A 369 -2.95 26.19 -28.78
CA TYR A 369 -3.12 27.64 -28.62
C TYR A 369 -1.86 28.42 -29.03
N ASN A 370 -0.67 27.96 -28.64
CA ASN A 370 0.61 28.55 -29.05
C ASN A 370 0.85 28.49 -30.56
N ASN A 371 0.34 27.47 -31.25
CA ASN A 371 0.43 27.36 -32.70
C ASN A 371 -0.55 28.31 -33.43
N HIS A 372 -1.52 28.88 -32.72
CA HIS A 372 -2.54 29.81 -33.26
C HIS A 372 -2.40 31.24 -32.73
N GLY A 373 -1.25 31.61 -32.17
CA GLY A 373 -0.94 32.98 -31.74
C GLY A 373 -1.18 33.28 -30.26
N TYR A 374 -1.72 32.36 -29.48
CA TYR A 374 -2.09 32.59 -28.09
C TYR A 374 -0.94 32.22 -27.13
N ILE A 375 0.11 33.03 -27.13
CA ILE A 375 1.36 32.78 -26.37
C ILE A 375 1.13 32.73 -24.85
N ARG A 376 0.13 33.48 -24.38
CA ARG A 376 -0.23 33.59 -22.97
C ARG A 376 -1.36 32.64 -22.56
N ALA A 377 -1.72 31.69 -23.42
CA ALA A 377 -2.71 30.69 -23.09
C ALA A 377 -2.27 29.88 -21.87
N ARG A 378 -3.20 29.67 -20.93
CA ARG A 378 -2.99 28.84 -19.75
C ARG A 378 -4.10 27.81 -19.67
N VAL A 379 -3.72 26.59 -19.35
CA VAL A 379 -4.66 25.50 -19.14
C VAL A 379 -4.41 24.97 -17.74
N GLY A 380 -5.47 24.91 -16.94
CA GLY A 380 -5.43 24.42 -15.56
C GLY A 380 -5.32 22.90 -15.50
N GLU A 381 -5.02 22.40 -14.31
CA GLU A 381 -5.08 20.96 -14.03
C GLU A 381 -6.50 20.43 -14.24
N PRO A 382 -6.65 19.21 -14.79
CA PRO A 382 -7.96 18.62 -15.04
C PRO A 382 -8.67 18.28 -13.71
N GLU A 383 -9.92 18.73 -13.58
CA GLU A 383 -10.78 18.40 -12.44
C GLU A 383 -11.61 17.15 -12.77
N ILE A 384 -11.42 16.07 -12.02
CA ILE A 384 -12.10 14.79 -12.25
C ILE A 384 -13.22 14.61 -11.22
N ALA A 385 -14.45 14.48 -11.71
CA ALA A 385 -15.63 14.24 -10.89
C ALA A 385 -16.24 12.87 -11.18
N TYR A 386 -16.39 12.07 -10.14
CA TYR A 386 -17.06 10.76 -10.17
C TYR A 386 -18.53 10.95 -9.77
N LYS A 387 -19.45 10.64 -10.69
CA LYS A 387 -20.89 10.77 -10.42
C LYS A 387 -21.66 9.59 -11.01
N ASP A 388 -22.36 8.89 -10.14
CA ASP A 388 -23.07 7.64 -10.45
C ASP A 388 -22.09 6.61 -11.05
N GLU A 389 -22.30 6.19 -12.30
CA GLU A 389 -21.47 5.22 -13.02
C GLU A 389 -20.58 5.89 -14.09
N TRP A 390 -20.29 7.19 -13.92
CA TRP A 390 -19.64 8.02 -14.94
C TRP A 390 -18.55 8.92 -14.38
N ILE A 391 -17.54 9.16 -15.22
CA ILE A 391 -16.47 10.14 -14.98
C ILE A 391 -16.78 11.39 -15.81
N TYR A 392 -16.62 12.56 -15.20
CA TYR A 392 -16.68 13.87 -15.86
C TYR A 392 -15.34 14.56 -15.66
N VAL A 393 -14.76 15.06 -16.74
CA VAL A 393 -13.47 15.75 -16.71
C VAL A 393 -13.69 17.21 -17.08
N THR A 394 -13.21 18.14 -16.26
CA THR A 394 -13.31 19.58 -16.55
C THR A 394 -11.92 20.18 -16.71
N ILE A 395 -11.67 20.85 -17.83
CA ILE A 395 -10.40 21.49 -18.16
C ILE A 395 -10.65 22.99 -18.30
N LYS A 396 -10.07 23.77 -17.39
CA LYS A 396 -10.21 25.24 -17.37
C LYS A 396 -9.12 25.88 -18.22
N ILE A 397 -9.51 26.83 -19.07
CA ILE A 397 -8.65 27.46 -20.07
C ILE A 397 -8.76 28.98 -19.94
N GLU A 398 -7.62 29.65 -19.93
CA GLU A 398 -7.49 31.09 -20.13
C GLU A 398 -6.76 31.32 -21.46
N GLU A 399 -7.47 31.66 -22.53
CA GLU A 399 -6.89 31.74 -23.89
C GLU A 399 -5.85 32.87 -24.02
N GLY A 400 -6.07 34.02 -23.36
CA GLY A 400 -5.24 35.20 -23.51
C GLY A 400 -5.41 35.89 -24.87
N PRO A 401 -4.67 36.99 -25.14
CA PRO A 401 -4.74 37.68 -26.42
C PRO A 401 -3.94 36.94 -27.51
N GLN A 402 -4.40 37.04 -28.76
CA GLN A 402 -3.70 36.53 -29.92
C GLN A 402 -2.60 37.51 -30.36
N PHE A 403 -1.38 37.02 -30.54
CA PHE A 403 -0.23 37.80 -30.99
C PHE A 403 0.06 37.53 -32.47
N GLY A 404 0.25 38.62 -33.22
CA GLY A 404 0.80 38.63 -34.57
C GLY A 404 2.33 38.46 -34.59
N ILE A 405 2.88 38.20 -35.78
CA ILE A 405 4.33 38.28 -35.98
C ILE A 405 4.79 39.73 -36.17
N GLY A 406 5.85 40.09 -35.46
CA GLY A 406 6.55 41.37 -35.55
C GLY A 406 7.76 41.30 -36.47
N GLU A 407 8.87 41.89 -36.04
CA GLU A 407 10.15 41.84 -36.75
C GLU A 407 10.83 40.48 -36.53
N VAL A 408 11.37 39.89 -37.60
CA VAL A 408 12.14 38.64 -37.54
C VAL A 408 13.55 38.90 -38.05
N THR A 409 14.55 38.68 -37.19
CA THR A 409 15.97 38.97 -37.51
C THR A 409 16.87 37.79 -37.16
N LEU A 410 18.03 37.71 -37.83
CA LEU A 410 19.06 36.73 -37.53
C LEU A 410 20.33 37.43 -37.08
N GLU A 411 20.92 36.97 -35.97
CA GLU A 411 22.14 37.56 -35.42
C GLU A 411 23.17 36.48 -35.08
N GLY A 412 24.45 36.87 -35.01
CA GLY A 412 25.56 36.00 -34.62
C GLY A 412 26.40 35.51 -35.80
N ASP A 413 26.77 34.23 -35.78
CA ASP A 413 27.77 33.64 -36.69
C ASP A 413 27.19 33.22 -38.05
N LEU A 414 26.68 34.16 -38.84
CA LEU A 414 26.07 33.86 -40.14
C LEU A 414 27.08 33.26 -41.14
N ILE A 415 26.76 32.11 -41.75
CA ILE A 415 27.58 31.45 -42.78
C ILE A 415 27.17 31.79 -44.22
N ARG A 416 26.02 32.46 -44.38
CA ARG A 416 25.43 32.92 -45.65
C ARG A 416 24.83 34.33 -45.43
N PRO A 417 24.54 35.09 -46.50
CA PRO A 417 23.82 36.36 -46.38
C PRO A 417 22.51 36.18 -45.60
N GLU A 418 22.17 37.18 -44.78
CA GLU A 418 20.96 37.14 -43.94
C GLU A 418 19.69 36.95 -44.79
N GLU A 419 19.65 37.54 -45.98
CA GLU A 419 18.51 37.43 -46.89
C GLU A 419 18.29 36.00 -47.39
N GLU A 420 19.37 35.24 -47.61
CA GLU A 420 19.26 33.82 -48.01
C GLU A 420 18.75 32.96 -46.87
N LEU A 421 19.20 33.22 -45.64
CA LEU A 421 18.78 32.47 -44.45
C LEU A 421 17.34 32.83 -44.06
N THR A 422 16.96 34.10 -44.15
CA THR A 422 15.59 34.58 -43.91
C THR A 422 14.61 33.97 -44.91
N GLY A 423 15.03 33.74 -46.16
CA GLY A 423 14.21 33.06 -47.17
C GLY A 423 13.85 31.60 -46.84
N ILE A 424 14.62 30.95 -45.94
CA ILE A 424 14.38 29.58 -45.47
C ILE A 424 13.36 29.57 -44.31
N ILE A 425 13.31 30.65 -43.53
CA ILE A 425 12.44 30.80 -42.37
C ILE A 425 10.99 31.03 -42.83
N GLU A 426 10.09 30.16 -42.38
CA GLU A 426 8.67 30.18 -42.73
C GLU A 426 7.85 31.10 -41.82
N ILE A 427 8.27 31.38 -40.57
CA ILE A 427 7.48 32.26 -39.67
C ILE A 427 7.29 33.68 -40.23
N THR A 428 8.17 34.12 -41.13
CA THR A 428 8.05 35.41 -41.83
C THR A 428 6.82 35.51 -42.76
N LYS A 429 6.24 34.36 -43.12
CA LYS A 429 5.06 34.25 -43.99
C LYS A 429 3.77 34.05 -43.20
N GLU A 430 3.87 33.82 -41.89
CA GLU A 430 2.73 33.66 -41.00
C GLU A 430 2.20 35.00 -40.51
N GLU A 431 0.87 35.12 -40.40
CA GLU A 431 0.24 36.33 -39.86
C GLU A 431 0.29 36.37 -38.32
N VAL A 432 0.22 35.19 -37.70
CA VAL A 432 0.16 35.02 -36.25
C VAL A 432 1.32 34.19 -35.73
N TYR A 433 1.64 34.35 -34.45
CA TYR A 433 2.65 33.53 -33.82
C TYR A 433 2.32 32.04 -33.92
N ASN A 434 3.27 31.24 -34.39
CA ASN A 434 3.14 29.79 -34.46
C ASN A 434 4.41 29.12 -33.95
N ARG A 435 4.31 28.51 -32.76
CA ARG A 435 5.44 27.85 -32.10
C ARG A 435 6.01 26.68 -32.91
N GLU A 436 5.16 25.91 -33.58
CA GLU A 436 5.60 24.78 -34.40
C GLU A 436 6.41 25.24 -35.61
N VAL A 437 5.98 26.31 -36.28
CA VAL A 437 6.72 26.91 -37.41
C VAL A 437 8.09 27.40 -36.93
N ILE A 438 8.18 28.12 -35.81
CA ILE A 438 9.47 28.56 -35.24
C ILE A 438 10.39 27.38 -34.94
N ARG A 439 9.86 26.28 -34.38
CA ARG A 439 10.65 25.07 -34.14
C ARG A 439 11.17 24.48 -35.45
N ASN A 440 10.33 24.44 -36.49
CA ASN A 440 10.72 23.95 -37.81
C ASN A 440 11.76 24.87 -38.47
N ASP A 441 11.66 26.18 -38.28
CA ASP A 441 12.64 27.17 -38.75
C ASP A 441 14.00 26.95 -38.09
N VAL A 442 14.03 26.74 -36.76
CA VAL A 442 15.27 26.37 -36.04
C VAL A 442 15.87 25.11 -36.65
N LEU A 443 15.07 24.06 -36.88
CA LEU A 443 15.55 22.81 -37.47
C LEU A 443 16.07 23.01 -38.90
N ALA A 444 15.39 23.81 -39.72
CA ALA A 444 15.79 24.12 -41.08
C ALA A 444 17.10 24.91 -41.13
N LEU A 445 17.26 25.89 -40.23
CA LEU A 445 18.52 26.61 -40.09
C LEU A 445 19.61 25.67 -39.58
N VAL A 446 19.38 24.85 -38.54
CA VAL A 446 20.36 23.87 -38.05
C VAL A 446 20.80 22.94 -39.18
N ASP A 447 19.89 22.47 -40.03
CA ASP A 447 20.21 21.64 -41.19
C ASP A 447 21.17 22.35 -42.17
N VAL A 448 20.99 23.66 -42.42
CA VAL A 448 21.90 24.45 -43.28
C VAL A 448 23.32 24.50 -42.72
N TYR A 449 23.47 24.71 -41.42
CA TYR A 449 24.77 24.77 -40.75
C TYR A 449 25.41 23.38 -40.65
N SER A 450 24.61 22.39 -40.28
CA SER A 450 24.97 20.97 -40.22
C SER A 450 25.51 20.47 -41.57
N ASP A 451 24.86 20.85 -42.67
CA ASP A 451 25.31 20.52 -44.03
C ASP A 451 26.56 21.26 -44.48
N ALA A 452 26.86 22.40 -43.85
CA ALA A 452 28.11 23.14 -44.05
C ALA A 452 29.25 22.66 -43.15
N GLY A 453 29.06 21.61 -42.34
CA GLY A 453 30.09 21.02 -41.49
C GLY A 453 30.05 21.42 -40.02
N TYR A 454 29.08 22.23 -39.60
CA TYR A 454 28.96 22.71 -38.23
C TYR A 454 28.03 21.79 -37.43
N ALA A 455 28.56 20.66 -36.95
CA ALA A 455 27.76 19.63 -36.26
C ALA A 455 27.13 20.11 -34.94
N TYR A 456 27.74 21.11 -34.30
CA TYR A 456 27.35 21.64 -33.00
C TYR A 456 26.80 23.07 -33.09
N ALA A 457 26.25 23.46 -34.25
CA ALA A 457 25.61 24.75 -34.40
C ALA A 457 24.40 24.85 -33.45
N ASP A 458 24.36 25.92 -32.67
CA ASP A 458 23.27 26.23 -31.74
C ASP A 458 22.50 27.44 -32.24
N ILE A 459 21.17 27.30 -32.34
CA ILE A 459 20.26 28.32 -32.84
C ILE A 459 19.17 28.53 -31.81
N ALA A 460 19.25 29.66 -31.11
CA ALA A 460 18.35 29.99 -30.03
C ALA A 460 17.38 31.10 -30.46
N PRO A 461 16.08 30.82 -30.63
CA PRO A 461 15.08 31.85 -30.87
C PRO A 461 14.82 32.63 -29.59
N ARG A 462 14.96 33.95 -29.65
CA ARG A 462 14.60 34.87 -28.57
C ARG A 462 13.35 35.65 -28.98
N MET A 463 12.30 35.51 -28.18
CA MET A 463 11.03 36.19 -28.40
C MET A 463 10.96 37.44 -27.54
N LYS A 464 10.48 38.54 -28.13
CA LYS A 464 10.16 39.77 -27.42
C LYS A 464 8.71 40.13 -27.70
N GLU A 465 7.88 39.99 -26.66
CA GLU A 465 6.47 40.37 -26.73
C GLU A 465 6.33 41.89 -26.71
N ASP A 466 5.49 42.41 -27.60
CA ASP A 466 4.92 43.75 -27.58
C ASP A 466 3.42 43.64 -27.23
N PRO A 467 3.05 43.78 -25.94
CA PRO A 467 1.67 43.64 -25.52
C PRO A 467 0.76 44.78 -26.00
N ASP A 468 1.32 45.95 -26.34
CA ASP A 468 0.54 47.12 -26.75
C ASP A 468 0.07 46.97 -28.20
N ASN A 469 0.92 46.42 -29.07
CA ASN A 469 0.60 46.16 -30.48
C ASN A 469 0.16 44.72 -30.75
N LEU A 470 0.14 43.85 -29.74
CA LEU A 470 -0.14 42.41 -29.86
C LEU A 470 0.73 41.73 -30.91
N LYS A 471 2.04 41.99 -30.86
CA LYS A 471 3.03 41.39 -31.77
C LYS A 471 4.18 40.75 -31.01
N VAL A 472 4.84 39.79 -31.65
CA VAL A 472 6.08 39.19 -31.14
C VAL A 472 7.19 39.31 -32.15
N ASP A 473 8.26 39.99 -31.75
CA ASP A 473 9.51 40.04 -32.49
C ASP A 473 10.34 38.79 -32.16
N ILE A 474 10.98 38.20 -33.16
CA ILE A 474 11.75 36.96 -33.04
C ILE A 474 13.17 37.21 -33.53
N VAL A 475 14.16 37.03 -32.64
CA VAL A 475 15.57 37.11 -32.97
C VAL A 475 16.19 35.72 -32.88
N TYR A 476 16.63 35.18 -34.01
CA TYR A 476 17.37 33.92 -34.04
C TYR A 476 18.86 34.19 -33.78
N THR A 477 19.33 33.89 -32.56
CA THR A 477 20.75 34.00 -32.21
C THR A 477 21.49 32.72 -32.61
N ILE A 478 22.49 32.83 -33.47
CA ILE A 478 23.20 31.69 -34.06
C ILE A 478 24.66 31.64 -33.57
N THR A 479 25.05 30.49 -33.05
CA THR A 479 26.44 30.15 -32.70
C THR A 479 26.87 28.94 -33.52
N LYS A 480 27.74 29.12 -34.51
CA LYS A 480 28.06 28.03 -35.46
C LYS A 480 29.05 27.00 -34.90
N GLY A 481 29.93 27.40 -33.99
CA GLY A 481 31.01 26.54 -33.50
C GLY A 481 32.11 26.25 -34.54
N GLU A 482 32.98 25.28 -34.26
CA GLU A 482 34.04 24.87 -35.20
C GLU A 482 33.54 23.82 -36.21
N PRO A 483 34.08 23.78 -37.45
CA PRO A 483 33.78 22.71 -38.39
C PRO A 483 34.23 21.35 -37.86
N VAL A 484 33.39 20.33 -38.01
CA VAL A 484 33.60 18.99 -37.47
C VAL A 484 33.86 18.00 -38.59
N TYR A 485 34.82 17.10 -38.39
CA TYR A 485 35.16 16.03 -39.35
C TYR A 485 34.84 14.66 -38.73
N PHE A 486 34.38 13.72 -39.56
CA PHE A 486 34.27 12.33 -39.14
C PHE A 486 35.67 11.77 -38.91
N GLU A 487 35.97 11.25 -37.73
CA GLU A 487 37.26 10.64 -37.43
C GLU A 487 37.24 9.14 -37.74
N GLU A 488 36.29 8.40 -37.14
CA GLU A 488 36.14 6.95 -37.34
C GLU A 488 34.66 6.58 -37.52
N ILE A 489 34.38 5.62 -38.41
CA ILE A 489 33.05 5.02 -38.58
C ILE A 489 33.09 3.55 -38.16
N LEU A 490 32.57 3.30 -36.96
CA LEU A 490 32.48 1.99 -36.32
C LEU A 490 31.12 1.34 -36.63
N ILE A 491 31.16 0.10 -37.15
CA ILE A 491 29.96 -0.70 -37.42
C ILE A 491 30.02 -1.94 -36.53
N ALA A 492 28.97 -2.18 -35.76
CA ALA A 492 28.90 -3.27 -34.78
C ALA A 492 27.55 -4.02 -34.84
N GLY A 493 27.55 -5.27 -34.39
CA GLY A 493 26.35 -6.13 -34.36
C GLY A 493 26.04 -6.88 -35.66
N ASN A 494 26.79 -6.62 -36.73
CA ASN A 494 26.69 -7.32 -38.02
C ASN A 494 27.42 -8.67 -38.02
N THR A 495 26.87 -9.67 -37.32
CA THR A 495 27.47 -11.01 -37.19
C THR A 495 27.43 -11.84 -38.47
N ARG A 496 26.42 -11.64 -39.32
CA ARG A 496 26.22 -12.36 -40.58
C ARG A 496 26.50 -11.45 -41.78
N THR A 497 26.00 -10.22 -41.75
CA THR A 497 26.14 -9.22 -42.81
C THR A 497 27.56 -8.69 -42.83
N ARG A 498 28.19 -8.71 -44.01
CA ARG A 498 29.54 -8.17 -44.17
C ARG A 498 29.54 -6.66 -43.96
N ASP A 499 30.55 -6.16 -43.27
CA ASP A 499 30.74 -4.71 -43.02
C ASP A 499 30.58 -3.87 -44.31
N LYS A 500 31.21 -4.29 -45.41
CA LYS A 500 31.12 -3.62 -46.72
C LYS A 500 29.67 -3.41 -47.22
N VAL A 501 28.72 -4.27 -46.87
CA VAL A 501 27.31 -4.15 -47.27
C VAL A 501 26.64 -2.97 -46.56
N ILE A 502 27.00 -2.73 -45.31
CA ILE A 502 26.55 -1.59 -44.50
C ILE A 502 27.31 -0.34 -44.92
N ARG A 503 28.65 -0.41 -44.96
CA ARG A 503 29.53 0.71 -45.26
C ARG A 503 29.26 1.35 -46.62
N ARG A 504 28.89 0.57 -47.64
CA ARG A 504 28.54 1.10 -48.98
C ARG A 504 27.21 1.87 -49.04
N GLN A 505 26.36 1.76 -48.01
CA GLN A 505 25.12 2.54 -47.92
C GLN A 505 25.34 3.90 -47.25
N LEU A 506 26.54 4.15 -46.72
CA LEU A 506 26.90 5.41 -46.10
C LEU A 506 27.35 6.41 -47.18
N ASP A 507 26.76 7.60 -47.14
CA ASP A 507 27.09 8.77 -47.94
C ASP A 507 28.08 9.71 -47.22
N VAL A 508 28.63 9.24 -46.09
CA VAL A 508 29.64 9.92 -45.27
C VAL A 508 30.87 9.04 -45.15
N TYR A 509 32.05 9.67 -45.16
CA TYR A 509 33.33 8.98 -45.08
C TYR A 509 34.21 9.52 -43.95
N GLU A 510 35.14 8.69 -43.49
CA GLU A 510 36.16 9.10 -42.53
C GLU A 510 37.04 10.23 -43.11
N GLN A 511 37.47 11.13 -42.24
CA GLN A 511 38.19 12.38 -42.53
C GLN A 511 37.41 13.40 -43.36
N GLU A 512 36.14 13.13 -43.67
CA GLU A 512 35.29 14.06 -44.37
C GLU A 512 34.66 15.08 -43.42
N LEU A 513 34.43 16.29 -43.93
CA LEU A 513 33.61 17.29 -43.25
C LEU A 513 32.21 16.74 -42.98
N PHE A 514 31.72 16.96 -41.76
CA PHE A 514 30.40 16.52 -41.33
C PHE A 514 29.29 17.05 -42.25
N SER A 515 28.25 16.25 -42.43
CA SER A 515 27.01 16.68 -43.10
C SER A 515 25.84 15.92 -42.51
N GLY A 516 24.94 16.64 -41.86
CA GLY A 516 23.72 16.06 -41.28
C GLY A 516 22.83 15.41 -42.32
N LYS A 517 22.64 16.03 -43.49
CA LYS A 517 21.84 15.47 -44.58
C LYS A 517 22.39 14.14 -45.09
N ARG A 518 23.70 14.04 -45.30
CA ARG A 518 24.33 12.79 -45.78
C ARG A 518 24.30 11.71 -44.71
N LEU A 519 24.44 12.07 -43.44
CA LEU A 519 24.26 11.12 -42.33
C LEU A 519 22.81 10.62 -42.24
N ARG A 520 21.82 11.51 -42.36
CA ARG A 520 20.39 11.18 -42.37
C ARG A 520 20.05 10.26 -43.55
N GLN A 521 20.55 10.59 -44.75
CA GLN A 521 20.39 9.76 -45.94
C GLN A 521 21.03 8.37 -45.74
N SER A 522 22.24 8.31 -45.17
CA SER A 522 22.92 7.05 -44.82
C SER A 522 22.04 6.18 -43.92
N SER A 523 21.47 6.76 -42.85
CA SER A 523 20.55 6.06 -41.95
C SER A 523 19.33 5.52 -42.69
N GLN A 524 18.69 6.35 -43.52
CA GLN A 524 17.55 5.91 -44.36
C GLN A 524 17.94 4.80 -45.34
N ASN A 525 19.13 4.88 -45.96
CA ASN A 525 19.64 3.84 -46.85
C ASN A 525 19.77 2.49 -46.11
N LEU A 526 20.27 2.51 -44.87
CA LEU A 526 20.38 1.31 -44.03
C LEU A 526 19.01 0.73 -43.63
N TYR A 527 18.04 1.57 -43.24
CA TYR A 527 16.67 1.12 -42.95
C TYR A 527 16.01 0.48 -44.18
N ARG A 528 16.23 1.04 -45.38
CA ARG A 528 15.69 0.50 -46.63
C ARG A 528 16.25 -0.88 -47.01
N LEU A 529 17.40 -1.29 -46.47
CA LEU A 529 17.93 -2.65 -46.71
C LEU A 529 17.01 -3.73 -46.15
N ASP A 530 16.29 -3.45 -45.06
CA ASP A 530 15.40 -4.42 -44.40
C ASP A 530 16.15 -5.68 -43.90
N TYR A 531 17.44 -5.53 -43.56
CA TYR A 531 18.29 -6.60 -42.99
C TYR A 531 18.35 -6.60 -41.47
N PHE A 532 17.90 -5.50 -40.86
CA PHE A 532 18.05 -5.22 -39.44
C PHE A 532 16.66 -4.98 -38.81
N GLU A 533 16.48 -5.43 -37.57
CA GLU A 533 15.30 -5.06 -36.76
C GLU A 533 15.48 -3.71 -36.08
N ASP A 534 16.72 -3.36 -35.73
CA ASP A 534 17.07 -2.11 -35.06
C ASP A 534 18.41 -1.58 -35.59
N ILE A 535 18.50 -0.26 -35.78
CA ILE A 535 19.68 0.44 -36.30
C ILE A 535 19.86 1.69 -35.45
N LYS A 536 20.90 1.70 -34.61
CA LYS A 536 21.26 2.85 -33.78
C LYS A 536 22.45 3.56 -34.40
N VAL A 537 22.22 4.81 -34.80
CA VAL A 537 23.25 5.69 -35.38
C VAL A 537 23.60 6.72 -34.33
N ASN A 538 24.72 6.51 -33.65
CA ASN A 538 25.18 7.34 -32.54
C ASN A 538 26.41 8.14 -32.97
N THR A 539 26.45 9.42 -32.62
CA THR A 539 27.61 10.28 -32.81
C THR A 539 28.28 10.55 -31.47
N GLY A 540 29.61 10.42 -31.41
CA GLY A 540 30.41 10.71 -30.21
C GLY A 540 31.54 11.68 -30.51
N LYS A 541 32.02 12.40 -29.48
CA LYS A 541 33.22 13.24 -29.61
C LYS A 541 34.43 12.37 -29.98
N GLY A 542 35.25 12.85 -30.91
CA GLY A 542 36.50 12.22 -31.29
C GLY A 542 37.66 12.61 -30.38
N SER A 543 38.88 12.47 -30.89
CA SER A 543 40.14 12.79 -30.20
C SER A 543 40.36 14.29 -29.95
N SER A 544 39.60 15.17 -30.63
CA SER A 544 39.60 16.62 -30.47
C SER A 544 38.19 17.19 -30.67
N ASP A 545 37.95 18.44 -30.27
CA ASP A 545 36.61 19.06 -30.32
C ASP A 545 36.05 19.22 -31.76
N ASN A 546 36.93 19.29 -32.76
CA ASN A 546 36.58 19.35 -34.18
C ASN A 546 36.49 17.97 -34.87
N LYS A 547 36.47 16.89 -34.10
CA LYS A 547 36.37 15.51 -34.60
C LYS A 547 35.21 14.76 -33.98
N MET A 548 34.62 13.86 -34.76
CA MET A 548 33.44 13.10 -34.35
C MET A 548 33.54 11.65 -34.82
N ASN A 549 33.25 10.71 -33.91
CA ASN A 549 33.13 9.29 -34.21
C ASN A 549 31.68 8.93 -34.49
N LEU A 550 31.45 8.09 -35.50
CA LEU A 550 30.14 7.59 -35.86
C LEU A 550 30.05 6.10 -35.51
N HIS A 551 29.14 5.75 -34.62
CA HIS A 551 28.90 4.38 -34.17
C HIS A 551 27.56 3.92 -34.73
N ILE A 552 27.59 2.86 -35.55
CA ILE A 552 26.42 2.25 -36.17
C ILE A 552 26.26 0.86 -35.57
N ASP A 553 25.36 0.75 -34.59
CA ASP A 553 25.00 -0.53 -33.98
C ASP A 553 23.78 -1.09 -34.69
N VAL A 554 23.92 -2.27 -35.29
CA VAL A 554 22.82 -2.96 -35.97
C VAL A 554 22.43 -4.24 -35.23
N LYS A 555 21.13 -4.52 -35.20
CA LYS A 555 20.59 -5.80 -34.73
C LYS A 555 20.00 -6.53 -35.92
N GLU A 556 20.64 -7.62 -36.33
CA GLU A 556 20.24 -8.39 -37.53
C GLU A 556 18.97 -9.18 -37.30
N LYS A 557 18.08 -9.21 -38.30
CA LYS A 557 16.85 -10.02 -38.28
C LYS A 557 16.89 -11.12 -39.35
N PRO A 558 16.04 -12.16 -39.23
CA PRO A 558 15.84 -13.10 -40.33
C PRO A 558 15.36 -12.38 -41.59
N THR A 559 16.09 -12.55 -42.69
CA THR A 559 15.81 -11.92 -43.99
C THR A 559 15.15 -12.86 -45.01
N GLY A 560 14.85 -14.08 -44.58
CA GLY A 560 14.11 -15.06 -45.38
C GLY A 560 12.61 -14.83 -45.25
N ALA A 561 11.90 -14.82 -46.37
CA ALA A 561 10.47 -14.65 -46.40
C ALA A 561 9.81 -15.75 -47.25
N PHE A 562 8.67 -16.23 -46.77
CA PHE A 562 7.77 -17.10 -47.50
C PHE A 562 6.44 -16.38 -47.66
N SER A 563 5.90 -16.35 -48.88
CA SER A 563 4.60 -15.76 -49.17
C SER A 563 3.77 -16.75 -49.96
N PHE A 564 2.48 -16.82 -49.64
CA PHE A 564 1.51 -17.65 -50.33
C PHE A 564 0.22 -16.84 -50.46
N GLY A 565 -0.41 -16.90 -51.62
CA GLY A 565 -1.62 -16.15 -51.89
C GLY A 565 -2.39 -16.74 -53.06
N GLY A 566 -3.56 -16.17 -53.31
CA GLY A 566 -4.37 -16.51 -54.46
C GLY A 566 -5.34 -15.38 -54.78
N GLY A 567 -5.87 -15.40 -55.98
CA GLY A 567 -6.78 -14.37 -56.43
C GLY A 567 -7.65 -14.83 -57.59
N TYR A 568 -8.53 -13.95 -58.01
CA TYR A 568 -9.39 -14.17 -59.16
C TYR A 568 -9.24 -13.01 -60.14
N SER A 569 -8.95 -13.30 -61.41
CA SER A 569 -8.91 -12.29 -62.47
C SER A 569 -9.78 -12.68 -63.66
N SER A 570 -10.21 -11.70 -64.46
CA SER A 570 -10.97 -11.94 -65.68
C SER A 570 -10.19 -12.76 -66.73
N VAL A 571 -8.86 -12.73 -66.65
CA VAL A 571 -7.97 -13.41 -67.61
C VAL A 571 -7.59 -14.81 -67.15
N ASP A 572 -7.08 -14.96 -65.93
CA ASP A 572 -6.56 -16.23 -65.39
C ASP A 572 -7.56 -16.96 -64.51
N LYS A 573 -8.76 -16.40 -64.29
CA LYS A 573 -9.76 -16.90 -63.34
C LYS A 573 -9.10 -17.07 -61.97
N LEU A 574 -9.27 -18.22 -61.33
CA LEU A 574 -8.60 -18.54 -60.07
C LEU A 574 -7.10 -18.80 -60.33
N PHE A 575 -6.25 -18.12 -59.58
CA PHE A 575 -4.80 -18.38 -59.56
C PHE A 575 -4.28 -18.46 -58.13
N VAL A 576 -3.19 -19.22 -57.97
CA VAL A 576 -2.45 -19.37 -56.72
C VAL A 576 -1.01 -18.95 -56.97
N MET A 577 -0.45 -18.18 -56.06
CA MET A 577 0.95 -17.75 -56.11
C MET A 577 1.68 -18.13 -54.82
N GLY A 578 2.94 -18.50 -54.96
CA GLY A 578 3.85 -18.73 -53.85
C GLY A 578 5.22 -18.17 -54.17
N SER A 579 5.92 -17.64 -53.16
CA SER A 579 7.30 -17.22 -53.30
C SER A 579 8.10 -17.54 -52.04
N ILE A 580 9.34 -17.96 -52.26
CA ILE A 580 10.37 -18.01 -51.22
C ILE A 580 11.48 -17.04 -51.64
N SER A 581 11.86 -16.14 -50.74
CA SER A 581 12.94 -15.19 -50.98
C SER A 581 13.90 -15.17 -49.80
N GLN A 582 15.17 -14.97 -50.11
CA GLN A 582 16.24 -14.79 -49.16
C GLN A 582 16.99 -13.52 -49.54
N LYS A 583 16.68 -12.42 -48.85
CA LYS A 583 17.47 -11.20 -48.95
C LYS A 583 18.77 -11.36 -48.17
N ASN A 584 19.79 -10.57 -48.52
CA ASN A 584 21.12 -10.62 -47.89
C ASN A 584 21.73 -12.03 -47.84
N LEU A 585 21.67 -12.76 -48.96
CA LEU A 585 22.18 -14.12 -49.08
C LEU A 585 23.65 -14.18 -48.66
N PHE A 586 23.96 -15.07 -47.72
CA PHE A 586 25.30 -15.23 -47.10
C PHE A 586 25.92 -13.93 -46.54
N GLY A 587 25.08 -12.95 -46.18
CA GLY A 587 25.55 -11.67 -45.65
C GLY A 587 26.20 -10.75 -46.70
N ARG A 588 25.94 -10.98 -48.00
CA ARG A 588 26.58 -10.25 -49.10
C ARG A 588 25.72 -9.13 -49.69
N GLY A 589 24.51 -8.92 -49.18
CA GLY A 589 23.52 -8.01 -49.77
C GLY A 589 22.86 -8.53 -51.05
N GLN A 590 23.18 -9.75 -51.47
CA GLN A 590 22.57 -10.43 -52.61
C GLN A 590 21.14 -10.90 -52.29
N THR A 591 20.26 -10.99 -53.28
CA THR A 591 18.90 -11.54 -53.11
C THR A 591 18.70 -12.74 -54.01
N LEU A 592 18.17 -13.82 -53.46
CA LEU A 592 17.72 -15.01 -54.21
C LEU A 592 16.23 -15.19 -53.99
N MET A 593 15.45 -15.29 -55.06
CA MET A 593 14.00 -15.45 -54.98
C MET A 593 13.53 -16.50 -55.99
N LEU A 594 12.66 -17.40 -55.53
CA LEU A 594 11.90 -18.32 -56.37
C LEU A 594 10.42 -18.00 -56.20
N GLN A 595 9.75 -17.68 -57.30
CA GLN A 595 8.33 -17.40 -57.35
C GLN A 595 7.65 -18.34 -58.33
N ALA A 596 6.45 -18.82 -57.98
CA ALA A 596 5.59 -19.60 -58.86
C ALA A 596 4.17 -19.03 -58.80
N SER A 597 3.55 -18.87 -59.96
CA SER A 597 2.14 -18.50 -60.12
C SER A 597 1.48 -19.49 -61.07
N ILE A 598 0.41 -20.14 -60.61
CA ILE A 598 -0.32 -21.16 -61.35
C ILE A 598 -1.77 -20.68 -61.47
N GLY A 599 -2.24 -20.46 -62.69
CA GLY A 599 -3.57 -19.96 -63.00
C GLY A 599 -4.29 -20.79 -64.07
N GLY A 600 -5.51 -20.37 -64.42
CA GLY A 600 -6.34 -21.09 -65.40
C GLY A 600 -5.82 -21.01 -66.84
N ARG A 601 -5.01 -20.00 -67.18
CA ARG A 601 -4.48 -19.79 -68.55
C ARG A 601 -2.96 -19.71 -68.60
N SER A 602 -2.31 -19.16 -67.58
CA SER A 602 -0.86 -19.01 -67.53
C SER A 602 -0.25 -19.64 -66.27
N ASN A 603 0.96 -20.18 -66.44
CA ASN A 603 1.81 -20.69 -65.38
C ASN A 603 3.18 -20.04 -65.51
N ILE A 604 3.64 -19.38 -64.46
CA ILE A 604 4.91 -18.65 -64.45
C ILE A 604 5.74 -19.18 -63.28
N ILE A 605 7.00 -19.50 -63.54
CA ILE A 605 7.98 -19.86 -62.53
C ILE A 605 9.23 -19.03 -62.79
N ASP A 606 9.60 -18.19 -61.83
CA ASP A 606 10.72 -17.27 -61.91
C ASP A 606 11.72 -17.57 -60.80
N LEU A 607 12.96 -17.85 -61.20
CA LEU A 607 14.11 -17.89 -60.29
C LEU A 607 14.99 -16.67 -60.58
N SER A 608 15.13 -15.78 -59.61
CA SER A 608 15.94 -14.57 -59.74
C SER A 608 17.05 -14.51 -58.70
N PHE A 609 18.22 -14.04 -59.16
CA PHE A 609 19.36 -13.71 -58.33
C PHE A 609 19.78 -12.27 -58.64
N THR A 610 19.95 -11.45 -57.61
CA THR A 610 20.29 -10.03 -57.73
C THR A 610 21.52 -9.72 -56.89
N GLU A 611 22.54 -9.13 -57.53
CA GLU A 611 23.69 -8.48 -56.89
C GLU A 611 23.52 -6.96 -57.06
N PRO A 612 23.14 -6.22 -56.00
CA PRO A 612 22.89 -4.79 -56.05
C PRO A 612 24.15 -3.93 -55.90
#